data_AF-A0A1A2XXH0-F1
#
_entry.id   AF-A0A1A2XXH0-F1
#
_cell.length_a   1.000
_cell.length_b   1.000
_cell.length_c   1.000
_cell.angle_alpha   90.00
_cell.angle_beta   90.00
_cell.angle_gamma   90.00
#
_symmetry.space_group_name_H-M   'P 1'
#
loop_
_entity.id
_entity.type
_entity.pdbx_description
1 polymer ?
#
loop_
_entity_poly.entity_id
_entity_poly.type
_entity_poly.pdbx_seq_one_letter_code
_entity_poly.pdbx_strand_id
1 'polypeptide(L)'
;MAERVFGHIPNNPVGTTYVNRQAAYRAGVHRQLQAGICGGADGTESIVVSGGYIDDEDHGDAIIYTGQGGRDPDSGRQIADQELIRGNLGLARSHLDGLPVRVIRGFEGDKTYSPATGYRYDGLFRVDEYWQETGTDGYRIWRFRLSALANNTALPPEAAEASIAPLATERVETTVQRIVRNTKVAAKVKALHNYTCQVCGTRLETAAGPYAEAAHIRALGAPHNGPDTLENLLCLCPNDHVLFDTGAIFVDSNGHVVNSGDGAAVGRLATRSGHMPDQAYLAYHRRHFAGIYS
;
A
#
# COMPACT_ATOMS: atom_id res chain seq x y z
N MET A 1 -6.63 19.31 -10.04
CA MET A 1 -5.58 18.33 -10.40
C MET A 1 -6.26 17.00 -10.71
N ALA A 2 -5.82 16.26 -11.72
CA ALA A 2 -6.38 14.93 -11.99
C ALA A 2 -6.10 13.99 -10.80
N GLU A 3 -7.09 13.17 -10.46
CA GLU A 3 -7.01 12.16 -9.38
C GLU A 3 -5.85 11.19 -9.65
N ARG A 4 -5.12 10.77 -8.60
CA ARG A 4 -4.05 9.78 -8.73
C ARG A 4 -4.62 8.41 -9.08
N VAL A 5 -3.92 7.68 -9.94
CA VAL A 5 -4.30 6.32 -10.32
C VAL A 5 -3.20 5.35 -9.89
N PHE A 6 -3.54 4.41 -9.01
CA PHE A 6 -2.68 3.32 -8.58
C PHE A 6 -2.98 2.07 -9.40
N GLY A 7 -1.95 1.26 -9.67
CA GLY A 7 -2.08 0.08 -10.51
C GLY A 7 -1.84 0.34 -12.00
N HIS A 8 -2.29 -0.58 -12.85
CA HIS A 8 -2.10 -0.51 -14.30
C HIS A 8 -2.87 0.64 -14.93
N ILE A 9 -2.33 1.17 -16.03
CA ILE A 9 -3.04 2.13 -16.89
C ILE A 9 -3.61 1.35 -18.08
N PRO A 10 -4.91 1.53 -18.44
CA PRO A 10 -5.50 0.88 -19.60
C PRO A 10 -4.67 1.08 -20.88
N ASN A 11 -4.63 0.08 -21.74
CA ASN A 11 -3.88 0.07 -23.01
C ASN A 11 -2.36 0.18 -22.89
N ASN A 12 -1.79 0.01 -21.69
CA ASN A 12 -0.35 0.03 -21.45
C ASN A 12 0.07 -1.26 -20.70
N PRO A 13 0.06 -2.43 -21.38
CA PRO A 13 0.48 -3.69 -20.77
C PRO A 13 1.96 -3.66 -20.35
N VAL A 14 2.34 -4.53 -19.43
CA VAL A 14 3.75 -4.71 -19.03
C VAL A 14 4.59 -5.05 -20.27
N GLY A 15 5.77 -4.44 -20.36
CA GLY A 15 6.66 -4.51 -21.52
C GLY A 15 6.46 -3.39 -22.54
N THR A 16 5.41 -2.57 -22.43
CA THR A 16 5.20 -1.41 -23.33
C THR A 16 6.38 -0.45 -23.28
N THR A 17 6.91 -0.08 -24.45
CA THR A 17 8.03 0.83 -24.59
C THR A 17 7.59 2.23 -25.02
N TYR A 18 8.36 3.23 -24.60
CA TYR A 18 8.14 4.65 -24.89
C TYR A 18 9.45 5.26 -25.34
N VAL A 19 9.40 6.02 -26.43
CA VAL A 19 10.60 6.64 -27.02
C VAL A 19 11.28 7.65 -26.09
N ASN A 20 10.53 8.28 -25.18
CA ASN A 20 11.04 9.26 -24.22
C ASN A 20 10.06 9.48 -23.05
N ARG A 21 10.47 10.29 -22.06
CA ARG A 21 9.63 10.70 -20.91
C ARG A 21 8.32 11.34 -21.33
N GLN A 22 8.30 12.10 -22.43
CA GLN A 22 7.08 12.76 -22.92
C GLN A 22 6.04 11.76 -23.44
N ALA A 23 6.48 10.66 -24.06
CA ALA A 23 5.60 9.58 -24.50
C ALA A 23 5.03 8.81 -23.29
N ALA A 24 5.85 8.47 -22.30
CA ALA A 24 5.39 7.86 -21.05
C ALA A 24 4.41 8.76 -20.27
N TYR A 25 4.64 10.09 -20.29
CA TYR A 25 3.74 11.09 -19.73
C TYR A 25 2.38 11.10 -20.43
N ARG A 26 2.36 11.15 -21.77
CA ARG A 26 1.12 11.16 -22.57
C ARG A 26 0.33 9.86 -22.41
N ALA A 27 1.01 8.74 -22.26
CA ALA A 27 0.41 7.45 -21.96
C ALA A 27 -0.19 7.34 -20.54
N GLY A 28 0.16 8.28 -19.65
CA GLY A 28 -0.34 8.32 -18.28
C GLY A 28 0.38 7.37 -17.30
N VAL A 29 1.32 6.54 -17.77
CA VAL A 29 2.06 5.61 -16.92
C VAL A 29 2.98 6.32 -15.93
N HIS A 30 3.49 7.51 -16.28
CA HIS A 30 4.28 8.35 -15.38
C HIS A 30 4.07 9.85 -15.66
N ARG A 31 3.44 10.58 -14.74
CA ARG A 31 2.93 11.94 -14.98
C ARG A 31 3.90 13.06 -14.58
N GLN A 32 5.20 12.78 -14.60
CA GLN A 32 6.26 13.76 -14.39
C GLN A 32 7.26 13.70 -15.55
N LEU A 33 7.71 14.86 -16.04
CA LEU A 33 8.63 14.92 -17.17
C LEU A 33 10.10 14.78 -16.75
N GLN A 34 10.41 15.14 -15.50
CA GLN A 34 11.78 15.17 -14.97
C GLN A 34 11.92 14.32 -13.70
N ALA A 35 11.13 14.63 -12.66
CA ALA A 35 11.19 13.92 -11.38
C ALA A 35 11.04 12.40 -11.55
N GLY A 36 11.88 11.63 -10.86
CA GLY A 36 11.82 10.16 -10.88
C GLY A 36 10.58 9.61 -10.19
N ILE A 37 10.08 10.29 -9.16
CA ILE A 37 8.93 9.85 -8.37
C ILE A 37 7.69 10.67 -8.73
N CYS A 38 6.60 9.98 -9.08
CA CYS A 38 5.28 10.58 -9.20
C CYS A 38 4.43 10.19 -7.98
N GLY A 39 4.56 10.96 -6.89
CA GLY A 39 3.93 10.66 -5.60
C GLY A 39 3.75 11.88 -4.71
N GLY A 40 3.11 11.69 -3.56
CA GLY A 40 2.82 12.71 -2.56
C GLY A 40 2.23 12.11 -1.28
N ALA A 41 1.62 12.93 -0.42
CA ALA A 41 1.08 12.48 0.87
C ALA A 41 0.01 11.37 0.78
N ASP A 42 -0.60 11.21 -0.40
CA ASP A 42 -1.61 10.20 -0.74
C ASP A 42 -1.04 8.92 -1.35
N GLY A 43 0.29 8.82 -1.47
CA GLY A 43 0.99 7.66 -2.05
C GLY A 43 1.76 7.99 -3.33
N THR A 44 2.46 6.99 -3.84
CA THR A 44 3.21 7.05 -5.10
C THR A 44 2.57 6.17 -6.18
N GLU A 45 2.28 6.76 -7.33
CA GLU A 45 1.68 6.06 -8.48
C GLU A 45 2.72 5.33 -9.32
N SER A 46 3.88 5.96 -9.50
CA SER A 46 4.92 5.45 -10.39
C SER A 46 6.29 6.02 -10.04
N ILE A 47 7.32 5.24 -10.34
CA ILE A 47 8.72 5.66 -10.32
C ILE A 47 9.39 5.39 -11.67
N VAL A 48 10.42 6.17 -11.97
CA VAL A 48 11.35 5.94 -13.06
C VAL A 48 12.69 5.48 -12.48
N VAL A 49 13.19 4.36 -12.98
CA VAL A 49 14.49 3.78 -12.63
C VAL A 49 15.41 3.95 -13.84
N SER A 50 16.31 4.92 -13.78
CA SER A 50 17.17 5.30 -14.92
C SER A 50 18.58 5.70 -14.47
N GLY A 51 19.11 5.07 -13.43
CA GLY A 51 20.46 5.35 -12.93
C GLY A 51 20.61 6.77 -12.38
N GLY A 52 19.53 7.31 -11.80
CA GLY A 52 19.48 8.70 -11.36
C GLY A 52 20.41 8.95 -10.18
N TYR A 53 20.63 7.95 -9.32
CA TYR A 53 21.50 8.03 -8.16
C TYR A 53 22.58 6.96 -8.24
N ILE A 54 23.78 7.28 -7.74
CA ILE A 54 24.88 6.32 -7.68
C ILE A 54 24.56 5.13 -6.76
N ASP A 55 23.70 5.34 -5.78
CA ASP A 55 23.29 4.33 -4.82
C ASP A 55 22.15 3.44 -5.34
N ASP A 56 21.55 3.69 -6.51
CA ASP A 56 20.47 2.85 -7.04
C ASP A 56 20.97 1.42 -7.34
N GLU A 57 20.22 0.42 -6.87
CA GLU A 57 20.51 -1.00 -7.14
C GLU A 57 19.29 -1.66 -7.80
N ASP A 58 19.49 -2.33 -8.92
CA ASP A 58 18.44 -3.04 -9.65
C ASP A 58 18.80 -4.53 -9.74
N HIS A 59 17.90 -5.39 -9.27
CA HIS A 59 18.01 -6.84 -9.30
C HIS A 59 16.84 -7.49 -10.04
N GLY A 60 16.21 -6.75 -10.97
CA GLY A 60 15.08 -7.23 -11.76
C GLY A 60 13.78 -7.21 -10.96
N ASP A 61 13.49 -8.28 -10.24
CA ASP A 61 12.26 -8.36 -9.44
C ASP A 61 12.37 -7.66 -8.09
N ALA A 62 13.59 -7.26 -7.69
CA ALA A 62 13.83 -6.40 -6.53
C ALA A 62 14.62 -5.15 -6.94
N ILE A 63 14.27 -4.01 -6.37
CA ILE A 63 14.93 -2.72 -6.63
C ILE A 63 15.20 -2.05 -5.29
N ILE A 64 16.44 -1.61 -5.06
CA ILE A 64 16.76 -0.68 -3.98
C ILE A 64 16.87 0.72 -4.58
N TYR A 65 15.80 1.48 -4.38
CA TYR A 65 15.61 2.79 -4.99
C TYR A 65 16.00 3.91 -4.04
N THR A 66 16.75 4.89 -4.54
CA THR A 66 17.12 6.09 -3.79
C THR A 66 16.05 7.16 -3.88
N GLY A 67 15.67 7.72 -2.74
CA GLY A 67 14.74 8.84 -2.63
C GLY A 67 15.24 10.10 -3.34
N GLN A 68 14.32 11.05 -3.51
CA GLN A 68 14.61 12.34 -4.12
C GLN A 68 15.07 13.40 -3.10
N GLY A 69 15.82 14.41 -3.56
CA GLY A 69 16.17 15.60 -2.79
C GLY A 69 17.66 15.73 -2.48
N GLY A 70 18.08 16.90 -2.01
CA GLY A 70 19.46 17.20 -1.59
C GLY A 70 20.54 17.08 -2.67
N ARG A 71 20.17 17.24 -3.95
CA ARG A 71 21.10 17.14 -5.09
C ARG A 71 21.44 18.47 -5.70
N ASP A 72 22.68 18.56 -6.16
CA ASP A 72 23.15 19.62 -7.02
C ASP A 72 22.55 19.46 -8.44
N PRO A 73 21.89 20.49 -9.01
CA PRO A 73 21.26 20.39 -10.33
C PRO A 73 22.23 20.15 -11.48
N ASP A 74 23.49 20.58 -11.35
CA ASP A 74 24.46 20.55 -12.44
C ASP A 74 25.23 19.22 -12.48
N SER A 75 25.76 18.78 -11.33
CA SER A 75 26.51 17.52 -11.20
C SER A 75 25.61 16.31 -10.95
N GLY A 76 24.39 16.52 -10.46
CA GLY A 76 23.52 15.46 -9.99
C GLY A 76 24.06 14.72 -8.75
N ARG A 77 25.10 15.21 -8.08
CA ARG A 77 25.61 14.57 -6.84
C ARG A 77 24.81 15.03 -5.62
N GLN A 78 24.86 14.24 -4.55
CA GLN A 78 24.24 14.60 -3.28
C GLN A 78 25.09 15.67 -2.59
N ILE A 79 24.45 16.74 -2.10
CA ILE A 79 25.07 17.89 -1.41
C ILE A 79 24.39 18.23 -0.08
N ALA A 80 23.34 17.52 0.27
CA ALA A 80 22.61 17.68 1.52
C ALA A 80 21.85 16.40 1.87
N ASP A 81 21.49 16.24 3.15
CA ASP A 81 20.63 15.16 3.61
C ASP A 81 19.24 15.23 2.96
N GLN A 82 18.67 14.06 2.65
CA GLN A 82 17.30 13.95 2.16
C GLN A 82 16.27 14.01 3.29
N GLU A 83 15.12 14.61 2.98
CA GLU A 83 13.98 14.70 3.88
C GLU A 83 12.85 13.74 3.46
N LEU A 84 12.07 13.25 4.42
CA LEU A 84 10.91 12.39 4.17
C LEU A 84 9.68 13.23 3.76
N ILE A 85 9.79 13.92 2.64
CA ILE A 85 8.76 14.80 2.08
C ILE A 85 8.49 14.47 0.61
N ARG A 86 7.41 15.01 0.05
CA ARG A 86 7.07 14.90 -1.39
C ARG A 86 7.07 13.44 -1.87
N GLY A 87 7.93 13.09 -2.83
CA GLY A 87 8.03 11.73 -3.39
C GLY A 87 8.47 10.69 -2.36
N ASN A 88 9.37 11.05 -1.44
CA ASN A 88 9.86 10.14 -0.39
C ASN A 88 8.72 9.80 0.57
N LEU A 89 7.96 10.82 0.99
CA LEU A 89 6.76 10.62 1.79
C LEU A 89 5.74 9.74 1.06
N GLY A 90 5.57 9.92 -0.26
CA GLY A 90 4.66 9.10 -1.05
C GLY A 90 5.06 7.63 -1.15
N LEU A 91 6.35 7.33 -1.27
CA LEU A 91 6.82 5.93 -1.26
C LEU A 91 6.63 5.29 0.12
N ALA A 92 6.94 6.02 1.20
CA ALA A 92 6.68 5.55 2.56
C ALA A 92 5.18 5.37 2.83
N ARG A 93 4.32 6.26 2.28
CA ARG A 93 2.87 6.10 2.32
C ARG A 93 2.40 4.87 1.54
N SER A 94 2.95 4.62 0.36
CA SER A 94 2.64 3.43 -0.44
C SER A 94 3.02 2.14 0.30
N HIS A 95 4.11 2.14 1.07
CA HIS A 95 4.44 1.03 1.97
C HIS A 95 3.33 0.80 3.00
N LEU A 96 2.95 1.84 3.75
CA LEU A 96 1.92 1.74 4.80
C LEU A 96 0.55 1.28 4.27
N ASP A 97 0.10 1.82 3.14
CA ASP A 97 -1.20 1.47 2.57
C ASP A 97 -1.15 0.26 1.63
N GLY A 98 0.03 -0.32 1.41
CA GLY A 98 0.25 -1.39 0.45
C GLY A 98 -0.19 -1.01 -0.96
N LEU A 99 0.06 0.22 -1.39
CA LEU A 99 -0.33 0.73 -2.71
C LEU A 99 0.68 0.28 -3.77
N PRO A 100 0.22 -0.26 -4.92
CA PRO A 100 1.11 -0.67 -5.99
C PRO A 100 1.73 0.55 -6.70
N VAL A 101 3.02 0.46 -6.98
CA VAL A 101 3.81 1.49 -7.67
C VAL A 101 4.19 0.96 -9.06
N ARG A 102 3.85 1.70 -10.12
CA ARG A 102 4.33 1.37 -11.47
C ARG A 102 5.82 1.64 -11.58
N VAL A 103 6.59 0.69 -12.09
CA VAL A 103 8.00 0.87 -12.39
C VAL A 103 8.20 1.09 -13.88
N ILE A 104 8.89 2.17 -14.23
CA ILE A 104 9.29 2.48 -15.60
C ILE A 104 10.82 2.47 -15.64
N ARG A 105 11.43 1.48 -16.29
CA ARG A 105 12.89 1.44 -16.48
C ARG A 105 13.29 2.29 -17.67
N GLY A 106 14.30 3.14 -17.50
CA GLY A 106 14.88 3.98 -18.56
C GLY A 106 16.23 3.45 -19.00
N PHE A 107 16.62 3.74 -20.24
CA PHE A 107 17.84 3.20 -20.86
C PHE A 107 19.17 3.53 -20.17
N GLU A 108 19.18 4.57 -19.32
CA GLU A 108 20.36 4.97 -18.52
C GLU A 108 20.50 4.20 -17.20
N GLY A 109 19.58 3.28 -16.90
CA GLY A 109 19.63 2.45 -15.70
C GLY A 109 20.59 1.27 -15.80
N ASP A 110 20.37 0.26 -14.96
CA ASP A 110 21.19 -0.96 -14.95
C ASP A 110 21.16 -1.66 -16.32
N LYS A 111 22.34 -2.05 -16.83
CA LYS A 111 22.49 -2.60 -18.19
C LYS A 111 21.83 -3.96 -18.38
N THR A 112 21.60 -4.71 -17.31
CA THR A 112 20.99 -6.05 -17.33
C THR A 112 19.48 -5.93 -17.49
N TYR A 113 18.87 -4.98 -16.78
CA TYR A 113 17.41 -4.87 -16.67
C TYR A 113 16.81 -3.74 -17.50
N SER A 114 17.57 -2.69 -17.78
CA SER A 114 17.08 -1.52 -18.52
C SER A 114 16.93 -1.80 -20.02
N PRO A 115 16.00 -1.14 -20.71
CA PRO A 115 15.92 -1.24 -22.17
C PRO A 115 17.15 -0.61 -22.83
N ALA A 116 17.54 -1.08 -24.02
CA ALA A 116 18.67 -0.49 -24.75
C ALA A 116 18.45 0.97 -25.17
N THR A 117 17.19 1.37 -25.37
CA THR A 117 16.79 2.76 -25.69
C THR A 117 15.43 3.07 -25.08
N GLY A 118 15.17 4.38 -24.84
CA GLY A 118 13.88 4.86 -24.36
C GLY A 118 13.54 4.37 -22.95
N TYR A 119 12.26 4.09 -22.72
CA TYR A 119 11.69 3.68 -21.44
C TYR A 119 10.78 2.48 -21.63
N ARG A 120 10.68 1.60 -20.63
CA ARG A 120 9.80 0.43 -20.64
C ARG A 120 9.00 0.37 -19.35
N TYR A 121 7.71 0.08 -19.46
CA TYR A 121 6.86 -0.18 -18.29
C TYR A 121 7.03 -1.62 -17.83
N ASP A 122 7.57 -1.81 -16.62
CA ASP A 122 7.98 -3.12 -16.09
C ASP A 122 7.00 -3.66 -15.03
N GLY A 123 5.79 -3.10 -15.00
CA GLY A 123 4.72 -3.60 -14.15
C GLY A 123 4.62 -2.90 -12.80
N LEU A 124 3.91 -3.56 -11.89
CA LEU A 124 3.61 -3.08 -10.55
C LEU A 124 4.56 -3.71 -9.54
N PHE A 125 5.01 -2.87 -8.63
CA PHE A 125 5.86 -3.23 -7.51
C PHE A 125 5.19 -2.80 -6.21
N ARG A 126 5.55 -3.45 -5.11
CA ARG A 126 5.19 -3.04 -3.75
C ARG A 126 6.45 -2.53 -3.05
N VAL A 127 6.29 -1.46 -2.25
CA VAL A 127 7.35 -0.99 -1.35
C VAL A 127 7.33 -1.87 -0.10
N ASP A 128 8.31 -2.75 0.05
CA ASP A 128 8.38 -3.71 1.16
C ASP A 128 8.92 -3.06 2.43
N GLU A 129 9.89 -2.14 2.30
CA GLU A 129 10.52 -1.46 3.42
C GLU A 129 11.17 -0.14 2.95
N TYR A 130 11.42 0.75 3.91
CA TYR A 130 12.16 1.98 3.70
C TYR A 130 13.02 2.32 4.92
N TRP A 131 14.18 2.91 4.69
CA TRP A 131 15.13 3.29 5.74
C TRP A 131 15.95 4.50 5.34
N GLN A 132 16.69 5.06 6.29
CA GLN A 132 17.68 6.10 6.04
C GLN A 132 19.09 5.51 6.24
N GLU A 133 20.00 5.81 5.33
CA GLU A 133 21.41 5.45 5.45
C GLU A 133 22.32 6.55 4.90
N THR A 134 23.62 6.48 5.19
CA THR A 134 24.60 7.37 4.59
C THR A 134 24.95 6.87 3.20
N GLY A 135 24.59 7.63 2.17
CA GLY A 135 24.90 7.30 0.78
C GLY A 135 26.37 7.46 0.44
N THR A 136 26.73 7.09 -0.79
CA THR A 136 28.11 7.14 -1.31
C THR A 136 28.74 8.54 -1.22
N ASP A 137 27.92 9.58 -1.34
CA ASP A 137 28.34 10.99 -1.23
C ASP A 137 28.47 11.50 0.23
N GLY A 138 28.24 10.65 1.24
CA GLY A 138 28.40 11.01 2.65
C GLY A 138 27.21 11.70 3.30
N TYR A 139 26.09 11.87 2.59
CA TYR A 139 24.85 12.45 3.11
C TYR A 139 23.81 11.38 3.39
N ARG A 140 22.87 11.66 4.29
CA ARG A 140 21.76 10.76 4.58
C ARG A 140 20.78 10.74 3.40
N ILE A 141 20.51 9.56 2.87
CA ILE A 141 19.57 9.31 1.78
C ILE A 141 18.43 8.41 2.26
N TRP A 142 17.25 8.56 1.67
CA TRP A 142 16.16 7.61 1.88
C TRP A 142 16.28 6.46 0.89
N ARG A 143 16.10 5.24 1.37
CA ARG A 143 16.15 4.02 0.58
C ARG A 143 14.81 3.32 0.66
N PHE A 144 14.40 2.75 -0.46
CA PHE A 144 13.16 2.04 -0.60
C PHE A 144 13.44 0.72 -1.29
N ARG A 145 13.09 -0.39 -0.64
CA ARG A 145 13.12 -1.69 -1.30
C ARG A 145 11.76 -1.95 -1.92
N LEU A 146 11.76 -2.21 -3.21
CA LEU A 146 10.58 -2.57 -3.97
C LEU A 146 10.71 -4.01 -4.48
N SER A 147 9.62 -4.77 -4.43
CA SER A 147 9.55 -6.09 -5.07
C SER A 147 8.41 -6.14 -6.09
N ALA A 148 8.67 -6.79 -7.21
CA ALA A 148 7.70 -7.00 -8.27
C ALA A 148 6.49 -7.76 -7.74
N LEU A 149 5.29 -7.36 -8.17
CA LEU A 149 4.09 -8.13 -7.88
C LEU A 149 4.00 -9.31 -8.87
N ALA A 150 3.72 -10.50 -8.34
CA ALA A 150 3.64 -11.75 -9.12
C ALA A 150 2.62 -11.70 -10.28
N ASN A 151 1.67 -10.77 -10.23
CA ASN A 151 0.61 -10.58 -11.24
C ASN A 151 0.93 -9.46 -12.25
N ASN A 152 2.19 -9.29 -12.64
CA ASN A 152 2.56 -8.44 -13.79
C ASN A 152 2.02 -8.95 -15.15
N THR A 153 1.16 -9.97 -15.13
CA THR A 153 0.31 -10.48 -16.21
C THR A 153 -1.18 -10.36 -15.82
N ALA A 154 -2.08 -10.09 -16.78
CA ALA A 154 -3.52 -9.87 -16.53
C ALA A 154 -4.22 -11.06 -15.80
N LEU A 155 -5.14 -10.74 -14.87
CA LEU A 155 -5.91 -11.62 -13.93
C LEU A 155 -6.91 -12.62 -14.59
N PRO A 156 -7.56 -13.57 -13.84
CA PRO A 156 -7.10 -14.70 -12.97
C PRO A 156 -7.88 -16.05 -13.23
N PRO A 157 -7.67 -17.17 -12.48
CA PRO A 157 -8.60 -17.55 -11.38
C PRO A 157 -8.04 -18.36 -10.16
N GLU A 158 -8.78 -18.25 -9.04
CA GLU A 158 -9.01 -19.09 -7.81
C GLU A 158 -7.92 -19.83 -6.97
N ALA A 159 -7.92 -19.44 -5.68
CA ALA A 159 -7.93 -20.18 -4.38
C ALA A 159 -6.94 -21.31 -4.02
N ALA A 160 -6.20 -21.12 -2.91
CA ALA A 160 -6.17 -21.99 -1.72
C ALA A 160 -5.35 -21.37 -0.57
N GLU A 161 -5.83 -21.53 0.68
CA GLU A 161 -5.20 -21.09 1.92
C GLU A 161 -4.03 -22.00 2.34
N ALA A 162 -3.03 -21.46 3.03
CA ALA A 162 -2.04 -22.27 3.74
C ALA A 162 -1.61 -21.63 5.08
N SER A 163 -1.79 -22.40 6.15
CA SER A 163 -1.25 -22.24 7.51
C SER A 163 0.26 -22.52 7.54
N ILE A 164 1.03 -21.84 8.40
CA ILE A 164 2.46 -22.18 8.63
C ILE A 164 2.83 -22.10 10.13
N ALA A 165 3.37 -23.23 10.62
CA ALA A 165 4.11 -23.40 11.87
C ALA A 165 5.60 -23.01 11.69
N PRO A 166 6.35 -22.65 12.75
CA PRO A 166 7.61 -21.94 12.61
C PRO A 166 8.83 -22.87 12.45
N LEU A 167 9.64 -22.69 11.40
CA LEU A 167 11.04 -23.12 11.38
C LEU A 167 11.89 -22.32 10.34
N ALA A 168 13.03 -21.80 10.82
CA ALA A 168 14.24 -21.26 10.14
C ALA A 168 14.10 -20.36 8.88
N THR A 169 14.79 -19.20 8.92
CA THR A 169 14.83 -18.14 7.90
C THR A 169 15.49 -18.56 6.57
N GLU A 170 14.74 -19.25 5.72
CA GLU A 170 14.88 -19.19 4.27
C GLU A 170 13.75 -18.31 3.71
N ARG A 171 14.08 -17.32 2.88
CA ARG A 171 13.08 -16.45 2.24
C ARG A 171 12.36 -17.25 1.17
N VAL A 172 11.18 -17.75 1.51
CA VAL A 172 10.23 -18.35 0.56
C VAL A 172 9.50 -17.22 -0.17
N GLU A 173 9.42 -17.29 -1.51
CA GLU A 173 8.52 -16.45 -2.29
C GLU A 173 7.07 -16.82 -1.97
N THR A 174 6.42 -16.05 -1.11
CA THR A 174 5.00 -16.25 -0.81
C THR A 174 4.16 -15.55 -1.87
N THR A 175 3.49 -16.34 -2.72
CA THR A 175 2.50 -15.83 -3.68
C THR A 175 1.21 -15.49 -2.94
N VAL A 176 1.10 -14.25 -2.44
CA VAL A 176 -0.16 -13.74 -1.90
C VAL A 176 -1.00 -13.22 -3.07
N GLN A 177 -2.00 -14.00 -3.50
CA GLN A 177 -3.02 -13.48 -4.41
C GLN A 177 -3.98 -12.57 -3.65
N ARG A 178 -3.95 -11.28 -4.00
CA ARG A 178 -4.71 -10.21 -3.33
C ARG A 178 -6.07 -10.04 -3.98
N ILE A 179 -7.14 -10.17 -3.18
CA ILE A 179 -8.47 -9.66 -3.53
C ILE A 179 -8.31 -8.18 -3.93
N VAL A 180 -8.78 -7.80 -5.12
CA VAL A 180 -8.76 -6.41 -5.59
C VAL A 180 -9.73 -5.59 -4.74
N ARG A 181 -9.23 -5.09 -3.61
CA ARG A 181 -9.93 -4.13 -2.75
C ARG A 181 -9.93 -2.78 -3.46
N ASN A 182 -11.07 -2.10 -3.46
CA ASN A 182 -11.18 -0.72 -3.88
C ASN A 182 -10.44 0.15 -2.86
N THR A 183 -9.20 0.48 -3.18
CA THR A 183 -8.33 1.32 -2.35
C THR A 183 -8.97 2.67 -2.01
N LYS A 184 -9.91 3.17 -2.83
CA LYS A 184 -10.62 4.43 -2.56
C LYS A 184 -11.57 4.34 -1.38
N VAL A 185 -12.30 3.22 -1.23
CA VAL A 185 -13.25 3.06 -0.10
C VAL A 185 -12.48 2.88 1.21
N ALA A 186 -11.40 2.10 1.18
CA ALA A 186 -10.48 1.94 2.31
C ALA A 186 -9.82 3.28 2.70
N ALA A 187 -9.33 4.07 1.75
CA ALA A 187 -8.78 5.39 2.04
C ALA A 187 -9.84 6.34 2.62
N LYS A 188 -11.07 6.29 2.08
CA LYS A 188 -12.19 7.11 2.55
C LYS A 188 -12.59 6.80 3.98
N VAL A 189 -12.69 5.52 4.37
CA VAL A 189 -13.08 5.16 5.75
C VAL A 189 -12.03 5.62 6.77
N LYS A 190 -10.74 5.45 6.44
CA LYS A 190 -9.63 5.93 7.29
C LYS A 190 -9.66 7.45 7.43
N ALA A 191 -9.87 8.18 6.32
CA ALA A 191 -9.93 9.63 6.32
C ALA A 191 -11.12 10.19 7.12
N LEU A 192 -12.31 9.60 6.98
CA LEU A 192 -13.52 10.00 7.72
C LEU A 192 -13.34 9.89 9.25
N HIS A 193 -12.51 8.93 9.68
CA HIS A 193 -12.17 8.74 11.09
C HIS A 193 -10.86 9.39 11.51
N ASN A 194 -10.21 10.17 10.63
CA ASN A 194 -8.88 10.75 10.87
C ASN A 194 -7.85 9.71 11.37
N TYR A 195 -7.93 8.49 10.83
CA TYR A 195 -7.08 7.35 11.22
C TYR A 195 -7.17 7.00 12.72
N THR A 196 -8.27 7.34 13.37
CA THR A 196 -8.55 6.97 14.74
C THR A 196 -9.34 5.66 14.77
N CYS A 197 -8.91 4.71 15.60
CA CYS A 197 -9.61 3.44 15.77
C CYS A 197 -11.04 3.67 16.29
N GLN A 198 -12.03 3.07 15.63
CA GLN A 198 -13.42 3.15 16.04
C GLN A 198 -13.74 2.39 17.33
N VAL A 199 -12.86 1.49 17.76
CA VAL A 199 -13.00 0.69 18.98
C VAL A 199 -12.28 1.38 20.15
N CYS A 200 -10.94 1.43 20.14
CA CYS A 200 -10.18 1.97 21.28
C CYS A 200 -9.92 3.50 21.24
N GLY A 201 -10.21 4.18 20.13
CA GLY A 201 -9.92 5.62 19.99
C GLY A 201 -8.44 5.97 19.79
N THR A 202 -7.54 4.99 19.67
CA THR A 202 -6.11 5.24 19.41
C THR A 202 -5.90 5.72 17.97
N ARG A 203 -5.07 6.75 17.79
CA ARG A 203 -4.53 7.18 16.49
C ARG A 203 -3.03 6.87 16.46
N LEU A 204 -2.58 6.07 15.49
CA LEU A 204 -1.18 5.69 15.39
C LEU A 204 -0.43 6.69 14.52
N GLU A 205 0.53 7.42 15.09
CA GLU A 205 1.43 8.30 14.34
C GLU A 205 2.65 7.54 13.84
N THR A 206 2.99 7.71 12.56
CA THR A 206 4.23 7.18 11.98
C THR A 206 5.03 8.32 11.33
N ALA A 207 6.29 8.06 10.98
CA ALA A 207 7.10 9.00 10.21
C ALA A 207 6.46 9.39 8.86
N ALA A 208 5.66 8.50 8.27
CA ALA A 208 4.94 8.74 7.01
C ALA A 208 3.48 9.20 7.22
N GLY A 209 3.14 9.67 8.42
CA GLY A 209 1.81 10.13 8.79
C GLY A 209 0.99 9.08 9.53
N PRO A 210 -0.32 9.33 9.74
CA PRO A 210 -1.13 8.47 10.58
C PRO A 210 -1.46 7.13 9.92
N TYR A 211 -1.57 6.08 10.72
CA TYR A 211 -1.85 4.71 10.26
C TYR A 211 -3.11 4.13 10.90
N ALA A 212 -3.90 3.44 10.08
CA ALA A 212 -5.07 2.67 10.48
C ALA A 212 -5.38 1.64 9.38
N GLU A 213 -6.14 0.62 9.73
CA GLU A 213 -6.57 -0.47 8.85
C GLU A 213 -8.05 -0.33 8.54
N ALA A 214 -8.43 -0.71 7.32
CA ALA A 214 -9.82 -0.76 6.88
C ALA A 214 -10.25 -2.23 6.96
N ALA A 215 -11.02 -2.56 7.99
CA ALA A 215 -11.47 -3.92 8.30
C ALA A 215 -12.85 -4.16 7.72
N HIS A 216 -13.03 -5.20 6.90
CA HIS A 216 -14.36 -5.56 6.40
C HIS A 216 -15.18 -6.21 7.50
N ILE A 217 -16.41 -5.73 7.71
CA ILE A 217 -17.32 -6.29 8.72
C ILE A 217 -17.76 -7.70 8.30
N ARG A 218 -18.24 -7.81 7.06
CA ARG A 218 -18.44 -9.08 6.36
C ARG A 218 -17.34 -9.24 5.33
N ALA A 219 -16.53 -10.28 5.48
CA ALA A 219 -15.41 -10.56 4.59
C ALA A 219 -15.81 -10.62 3.11
N LEU A 220 -14.91 -10.15 2.22
CA LEU A 220 -15.09 -10.21 0.77
C LEU A 220 -14.87 -11.63 0.24
N GLY A 221 -15.45 -11.92 -0.92
CA GLY A 221 -15.24 -13.20 -1.63
C GLY A 221 -15.91 -14.40 -0.96
N ALA A 222 -15.92 -15.55 -1.65
CA ALA A 222 -16.49 -16.77 -1.09
C ALA A 222 -15.73 -17.20 0.19
N PRO A 223 -16.41 -17.73 1.22
CA PRO A 223 -17.84 -18.04 1.29
C PRO A 223 -18.72 -16.85 1.74
N HIS A 224 -18.12 -15.77 2.23
CA HIS A 224 -18.85 -14.70 2.92
C HIS A 224 -19.53 -13.73 1.95
N ASN A 225 -18.92 -13.38 0.83
CA ASN A 225 -19.45 -12.54 -0.23
C ASN A 225 -19.94 -11.16 0.27
N GLY A 226 -19.21 -10.55 1.20
CA GLY A 226 -19.44 -9.17 1.63
C GLY A 226 -19.15 -8.18 0.51
N PRO A 227 -19.87 -7.05 0.45
CA PRO A 227 -19.62 -6.01 -0.56
C PRO A 227 -18.48 -5.08 -0.13
N ASP A 228 -17.71 -4.58 -1.09
CA ASP A 228 -16.65 -3.60 -0.83
C ASP A 228 -17.22 -2.17 -0.81
N THR A 229 -17.91 -1.85 0.30
CA THR A 229 -18.68 -0.62 0.50
C THR A 229 -18.31 0.04 1.81
N LEU A 230 -18.59 1.34 1.94
CA LEU A 230 -18.20 2.10 3.13
C LEU A 230 -18.91 1.57 4.37
N GLU A 231 -20.16 1.14 4.22
CA GLU A 231 -21.03 0.63 5.26
C GLU A 231 -20.60 -0.77 5.76
N ASN A 232 -19.76 -1.48 4.99
CA ASN A 232 -19.18 -2.77 5.34
C ASN A 232 -17.72 -2.65 5.84
N LEU A 233 -17.27 -1.46 6.25
CA LEU A 233 -15.90 -1.22 6.69
C LEU A 233 -15.83 -0.57 8.06
N LEU A 234 -14.77 -0.86 8.79
CA LEU A 234 -14.37 -0.17 10.02
C LEU A 234 -12.94 0.36 9.88
N CYS A 235 -12.67 1.52 10.48
CA CYS A 235 -11.33 2.07 10.66
C CYS A 235 -10.80 1.59 12.02
N LEU A 236 -9.84 0.67 12.02
CA LEU A 236 -9.32 0.02 13.23
C LEU A 236 -7.80 0.19 13.35
N CYS A 237 -7.28 0.11 14.57
CA CYS A 237 -5.85 -0.13 14.79
C CYS A 237 -5.55 -1.64 14.58
N PRO A 238 -4.28 -2.04 14.38
CA PRO A 238 -3.93 -3.44 14.15
C PRO A 238 -4.40 -4.39 15.24
N ASN A 239 -4.33 -3.96 16.51
CA ASN A 239 -4.76 -4.77 17.64
C ASN A 239 -6.27 -5.06 17.57
N ASP A 240 -7.09 -4.03 17.45
CA ASP A 240 -8.54 -4.18 17.42
C ASP A 240 -9.03 -4.84 16.13
N HIS A 241 -8.29 -4.68 15.02
CA HIS A 241 -8.59 -5.39 13.78
C HIS A 241 -8.45 -6.90 13.96
N VAL A 242 -7.34 -7.36 14.55
CA VAL A 242 -7.14 -8.79 14.84
C VAL A 242 -8.20 -9.30 15.80
N LEU A 243 -8.52 -8.55 16.86
CA LEU A 243 -9.59 -8.93 17.79
C LEU A 243 -10.96 -9.03 17.10
N PHE A 244 -11.24 -8.14 16.15
CA PHE A 244 -12.50 -8.13 15.42
C PHE A 244 -12.58 -9.28 14.40
N ASP A 245 -11.54 -9.50 13.62
CA ASP A 245 -11.48 -10.56 12.59
C ASP A 245 -11.53 -11.97 13.19
N THR A 246 -10.98 -12.14 14.39
CA THR A 246 -11.02 -13.41 15.13
C THR A 246 -12.30 -13.61 15.93
N GLY A 247 -13.18 -12.60 15.98
CA GLY A 247 -14.40 -12.63 16.77
C GLY A 247 -14.16 -12.51 18.28
N ALA A 248 -12.95 -12.13 18.73
CA ALA A 248 -12.69 -11.84 20.14
C ALA A 248 -13.46 -10.60 20.62
N ILE A 249 -13.76 -9.67 19.70
CA ILE A 249 -14.72 -8.59 19.91
C ILE A 249 -15.79 -8.58 18.82
N PHE A 250 -17.00 -8.13 19.16
CA PHE A 250 -18.07 -7.87 18.20
C PHE A 250 -18.85 -6.62 18.60
N VAL A 251 -19.68 -6.12 17.67
CA VAL A 251 -20.59 -5.00 17.94
C VAL A 251 -21.99 -5.54 18.20
N ASP A 252 -22.59 -5.19 19.34
CA ASP A 252 -23.95 -5.57 19.70
C ASP A 252 -25.01 -4.78 18.91
N SER A 253 -26.29 -5.09 19.11
CA SER A 253 -27.43 -4.40 18.46
C SER A 253 -27.60 -2.94 18.89
N ASN A 254 -26.97 -2.51 19.97
CA ASN A 254 -27.00 -1.15 20.49
C ASN A 254 -25.77 -0.33 20.06
N GLY A 255 -24.83 -0.94 19.34
CA GLY A 255 -23.59 -0.31 18.91
C GLY A 255 -22.46 -0.33 19.95
N HIS A 256 -22.55 -1.17 20.99
CA HIS A 256 -21.46 -1.41 21.92
C HIS A 256 -20.51 -2.47 21.38
N VAL A 257 -19.22 -2.22 21.56
CA VAL A 257 -18.18 -3.22 21.34
C VAL A 257 -18.08 -4.08 22.60
N VAL A 258 -18.18 -5.38 22.44
CA VAL A 258 -18.24 -6.35 23.53
C VAL A 258 -17.17 -7.40 23.31
N ASN A 259 -16.52 -7.83 24.39
CA ASN A 259 -15.60 -8.97 24.37
C ASN A 259 -16.40 -10.28 24.40
N SER A 260 -16.13 -11.17 23.46
CA SER A 260 -16.86 -12.44 23.31
C SER A 260 -16.59 -13.43 24.44
N GLY A 261 -15.44 -13.35 25.11
CA GLY A 261 -15.02 -14.34 26.11
C GLY A 261 -15.67 -14.14 27.48
N ASP A 262 -15.91 -12.90 27.89
CA ASP A 262 -16.47 -12.55 29.21
C ASP A 262 -17.74 -11.69 29.14
N GLY A 263 -18.16 -11.26 27.94
CA GLY A 263 -19.30 -10.38 27.74
C GLY A 263 -19.07 -8.95 28.22
N ALA A 264 -17.84 -8.58 28.58
CA ALA A 264 -17.54 -7.24 29.07
C ALA A 264 -17.67 -6.20 27.96
N ALA A 265 -18.29 -5.06 28.28
CA ALA A 265 -18.35 -3.92 27.38
C ALA A 265 -16.97 -3.26 27.28
N VAL A 266 -16.42 -3.23 26.06
CA VAL A 266 -15.18 -2.51 25.74
C VAL A 266 -15.46 -1.02 25.60
N GLY A 267 -16.61 -0.67 25.04
CA GLY A 267 -17.03 0.71 24.82
C GLY A 267 -18.12 0.83 23.77
N ARG A 268 -18.40 2.05 23.31
CA ARG A 268 -19.31 2.29 22.19
C ARG A 268 -18.52 2.46 20.90
N LEU A 269 -18.94 1.78 19.83
CA LEU A 269 -18.31 1.95 18.52
C LEU A 269 -18.43 3.41 18.07
N ALA A 270 -17.30 4.06 17.85
CA ALA A 270 -17.27 5.45 17.40
C ALA A 270 -17.80 5.53 15.96
N THR A 271 -18.78 6.41 15.75
CA THR A 271 -19.37 6.70 14.43
C THR A 271 -19.11 8.16 14.07
N ARG A 272 -19.11 8.48 12.78
CA ARG A 272 -18.90 9.85 12.28
C ARG A 272 -19.98 10.18 11.26
N SER A 273 -20.29 11.47 11.14
CA SER A 273 -21.14 11.94 10.04
C SER A 273 -20.53 11.51 8.71
N GLY A 274 -21.32 10.85 7.86
CA GLY A 274 -20.85 10.30 6.59
C GLY A 274 -20.26 8.88 6.63
N HIS A 275 -20.19 8.24 7.80
CA HIS A 275 -19.88 6.81 7.90
C HIS A 275 -20.66 6.14 9.05
N MET A 276 -21.70 5.40 8.65
CA MET A 276 -22.52 4.56 9.54
C MET A 276 -22.43 3.11 9.04
N PRO A 277 -21.82 2.19 9.81
CA PRO A 277 -21.80 0.79 9.45
C PRO A 277 -23.21 0.20 9.35
N ASP A 278 -23.44 -0.68 8.37
CA ASP A 278 -24.74 -1.35 8.20
C ASP A 278 -24.95 -2.38 9.32
N GLN A 279 -26.09 -2.28 9.99
CA GLN A 279 -26.48 -3.19 11.06
C GLN A 279 -26.62 -4.64 10.59
N ALA A 280 -26.97 -4.87 9.32
CA ALA A 280 -27.04 -6.20 8.74
C ALA A 280 -25.66 -6.87 8.65
N TYR A 281 -24.60 -6.12 8.34
CA TYR A 281 -23.24 -6.65 8.30
C TYR A 281 -22.71 -6.90 9.73
N LEU A 282 -22.96 -5.97 10.66
CA LEU A 282 -22.60 -6.17 12.07
C LEU A 282 -23.33 -7.39 12.66
N ALA A 283 -24.60 -7.59 12.32
CA ALA A 283 -25.36 -8.76 12.73
C ALA A 283 -24.89 -10.05 12.04
N TYR A 284 -24.36 -9.97 10.81
CA TYR A 284 -23.71 -11.11 10.16
C TYR A 284 -22.43 -11.51 10.89
N HIS A 285 -21.52 -10.56 11.11
CA HIS A 285 -20.26 -10.78 11.84
C HIS A 285 -20.53 -11.36 13.23
N ARG A 286 -21.41 -10.72 14.00
CA ARG A 286 -21.81 -11.20 15.32
C ARG A 286 -22.35 -12.62 15.25
N ARG A 287 -23.25 -12.97 14.32
CA ARG A 287 -23.76 -14.36 14.23
C ARG A 287 -22.69 -15.37 13.82
N HIS A 288 -21.69 -14.94 13.05
CA HIS A 288 -20.60 -15.80 12.60
C HIS A 288 -19.67 -16.20 13.76
N PHE A 289 -19.46 -15.31 14.73
CA PHE A 289 -18.56 -15.54 15.86
C PHE A 289 -19.23 -15.75 17.23
N ALA A 290 -20.50 -15.33 17.41
CA ALA A 290 -21.22 -15.44 18.68
C ALA A 290 -21.56 -16.89 19.08
N GLY A 291 -21.40 -17.86 18.16
CA GLY A 291 -21.55 -19.29 18.47
C GLY A 291 -20.32 -19.94 19.12
N ILE A 292 -19.23 -19.19 19.35
CA ILE A 292 -17.95 -19.76 19.84
C ILE A 292 -17.87 -19.77 21.38
N TYR A 293 -18.71 -19.00 22.09
CA TYR A 293 -18.63 -18.88 23.56
C TYR A 293 -19.99 -18.84 24.30
N SER A 294 -21.07 -19.35 23.69
CA SER A 294 -22.34 -19.63 24.39
C SER A 294 -22.36 -21.02 25.00
#